data_AF-S8FK83-F1
#
_entry.id   AF-S8FK83-F1
#
_cell.length_a   1.000
_cell.length_b   1.000
_cell.length_c   1.000
_cell.angle_alpha   90.00
_cell.angle_beta   90.00
_cell.angle_gamma   90.00
#
_symmetry.space_group_name_H-M   'P 1'
#
loop_
_entity.id
_entity.type
_entity.pdbx_description
1 polymer ?
#
loop_
_entity_poly.entity_id
_entity_poly.type
_entity_poly.pdbx_seq_one_letter_code
_entity_poly.pdbx_strand_id
1 'polypeptide(L)' 'SFLIVILNHPGILRKAQAEIESVVGNARPPSFSDRKHMPYLDAVLTEVHRINPVGPLG' A
#
# COMPACT_ATOMS: atom_id res chain seq x y z
N SER A 1 -4.57 10.54 -6.68
CA SER A 1 -4.15 9.44 -7.58
C SER A 1 -3.01 8.62 -6.97
N PHE A 2 -3.33 7.45 -6.40
CA PHE A 2 -2.38 6.53 -5.74
C PHE A 2 -1.20 6.12 -6.63
N LEU A 3 -1.47 5.82 -7.91
CA LEU A 3 -0.44 5.42 -8.88
C LEU A 3 0.62 6.51 -9.07
N ILE A 4 0.25 7.80 -9.06
CA ILE A 4 1.19 8.91 -9.27
C ILE A 4 2.19 9.00 -8.10
N VAL A 5 1.71 8.87 -6.86
CA VAL A 5 2.58 8.91 -5.67
C VAL A 5 3.58 7.76 -5.69
N ILE A 6 3.13 6.57 -6.08
CA ILE A 6 3.97 5.37 -6.15
C ILE A 6 5.00 5.46 -7.28
N LEU A 7 4.61 5.97 -8.45
CA LEU A 7 5.52 6.15 -9.58
C LEU A 7 6.63 7.17 -9.29
N ASN A 8 6.35 8.18 -8.47
CA ASN A 8 7.38 9.15 -8.03
C ASN A 8 8.31 8.56 -6.94
N HIS A 9 7.90 7.50 -6.27
CA HIS A 9 8.66 6.89 -5.17
C HIS A 9 8.79 5.37 -5.34
N PRO A 10 9.57 4.89 -6.33
CA PRO A 10 9.70 3.46 -6.62
C PRO A 10 10.27 2.64 -5.44
N GLY A 11 11.00 3.28 -4.52
CA GLY A 11 11.47 2.64 -3.29
C GLY A 11 10.35 2.27 -2.31
N ILE A 12 9.25 3.04 -2.31
CA ILE A 12 8.07 2.73 -1.49
C ILE A 12 7.37 1.49 -2.04
N LEU A 13 7.25 1.39 -3.37
CA LEU A 13 6.69 0.21 -4.03
C LEU A 13 7.48 -1.05 -3.71
N ARG A 14 8.82 -0.99 -3.80
CA ARG A 14 9.69 -2.14 -3.51
C ARG A 14 9.52 -2.64 -2.08
N LYS A 15 9.42 -1.72 -1.10
CA LYS A 15 9.20 -2.08 0.30
C LYS A 15 7.81 -2.68 0.54
N ALA A 16 6.77 -2.09 -0.06
CA ALA A 16 5.41 -2.62 0.03
C ALA A 16 5.32 -4.01 -0.59
N GLN A 17 5.96 -4.23 -1.74
CA GLN A 17 5.97 -5.52 -2.41
C GLN A 17 6.73 -6.58 -1.61
N ALA A 18 7.87 -6.24 -1.00
CA ALA A 18 8.59 -7.14 -0.09
C ALA A 18 7.76 -7.51 1.15
N GLU A 19 6.98 -6.57 1.71
CA GLU A 19 6.07 -6.86 2.82
C GLU A 19 4.94 -7.82 2.38
N ILE A 20 4.36 -7.59 1.21
CA ILE A 20 3.32 -8.47 0.65
C ILE A 20 3.87 -9.89 0.43
N GLU A 21 5.06 -10.01 -0.16
CA GLU A 21 5.73 -11.30 -0.35
C GLU A 21 6.04 -12.00 0.98
N SER A 22 6.44 -11.25 2.01
CA SER A 22 6.70 -11.80 3.35
C SER A 22 5.44 -12.30 4.04
N VAL A 23 4.28 -11.68 3.81
CA VAL A 23 3.02 -11.99 4.50
C VAL A 23 2.20 -13.05 3.77
N VAL A 24 2.08 -12.93 2.45
CA VAL A 24 1.21 -13.78 1.61
C VAL A 24 1.98 -14.94 1.00
N GLY A 25 3.27 -14.75 0.73
CA GLY A 25 4.07 -15.68 -0.06
C GLY A 25 3.58 -15.78 -1.51
N ASN A 26 4.01 -16.83 -2.21
CA ASN A 26 3.74 -17.04 -3.64
C ASN A 26 2.58 -18.03 -3.91
N ALA A 27 1.87 -18.46 -2.87
CA ALA A 27 0.93 -19.58 -2.95
C ALA A 27 -0.53 -19.16 -3.14
N ARG A 28 -0.89 -17.89 -2.85
CA ARG A 28 -2.28 -17.41 -2.93
C ARG A 28 -2.35 -15.91 -3.22
N PRO A 29 -3.44 -15.42 -3.82
CA PRO A 29 -3.69 -13.99 -3.89
C PRO A 29 -3.89 -13.40 -2.48
N PRO A 30 -3.50 -12.13 -2.25
CA PRO A 30 -3.68 -11.44 -0.97
C PRO A 30 -5.16 -11.42 -0.56
N SER A 31 -5.46 -11.85 0.67
CA SER A 31 -6.80 -11.77 1.24
C SER A 31 -6.94 -10.57 2.17
N PHE A 32 -8.17 -10.08 2.39
CA PHE A 32 -8.45 -8.99 3.34
C PHE A 32 -7.99 -9.32 4.77
N SER A 33 -7.94 -10.60 5.15
CA SER A 33 -7.42 -11.06 6.44
C SER A 33 -5.91 -10.79 6.60
N ASP A 34 -5.17 -10.79 5.49
CA ASP A 34 -3.71 -10.58 5.47
C ASP A 34 -3.35 -9.11 5.64
N ARG A 35 -4.29 -8.19 5.37
CA ARG A 35 -4.09 -6.75 5.50
C ARG A 35 -3.67 -6.33 6.92
N LYS A 36 -4.14 -7.04 7.96
CA LYS A 36 -3.72 -6.78 9.35
C LYS A 36 -2.22 -7.00 9.59
N HIS A 37 -1.57 -7.79 8.74
CA HIS A 37 -0.15 -8.10 8.84
C HIS A 37 0.71 -7.25 7.90
N MET A 38 0.13 -6.27 7.19
CA MET A 38 0.82 -5.37 6.26
C MET A 38 0.76 -3.90 6.75
N PRO A 39 1.40 -3.58 7.90
CA PRO A 39 1.35 -2.24 8.47
C PRO A 39 2.01 -1.19 7.58
N TYR A 40 3.06 -1.54 6.82
CA TYR A 40 3.72 -0.59 5.93
C TYR A 40 2.82 -0.22 4.74
N LEU A 41 2.16 -1.21 4.13
CA LEU A 41 1.20 -0.95 3.05
C LEU A 41 0.05 -0.03 3.52
N ASP A 42 -0.47 -0.26 4.73
CA ASP A 42 -1.55 0.57 5.28
C ASP A 42 -1.09 2.00 5.55
N ALA A 43 0.12 2.18 6.10
CA ALA A 43 0.73 3.50 6.30
C ALA A 43 0.94 4.26 4.98
N VAL A 44 1.37 3.57 3.92
CA VAL A 44 1.51 4.15 2.57
C VAL A 44 0.15 4.60 2.03
N LEU A 45 -0.88 3.78 2.20
CA LEU A 45 -2.25 4.12 1.81
C LEU A 45 -2.75 5.37 2.55
N THR A 46 -2.53 5.46 3.86
CA THR A 46 -2.88 6.64 4.65
C THR A 46 -2.15 7.89 4.14
N GLU A 47 -0.85 7.79 3.85
CA GLU A 47 -0.06 8.93 3.38
C GLU A 47 -0.48 9.39 1.98
N VAL A 48 -0.80 8.45 1.09
CA VAL A 48 -1.39 8.79 -0.22
C VAL A 48 -2.72 9.52 -0.04
N HIS A 49 -3.57 9.06 0.89
CA HIS A 49 -4.86 9.69 1.15
C HIS A 49 -4.69 11.08 1.79
N ARG A 50 -3.65 11.30 2.59
CA ARG A 50 -3.29 12.61 3.15
C ARG A 50 -2.89 13.60 2.06
N ILE A 51 -2.09 13.15 1.09
CA ILE A 51 -1.60 13.97 -0.02
C ILE A 51 -2.72 14.24 -1.03
N ASN A 52 -3.59 13.26 -1.26
CA ASN A 52 -4.62 13.32 -2.28
C ASN A 52 -5.88 12.59 -1.77
N PRO A 53 -6.72 13.29 -0.99
CA PRO A 53 -7.94 12.71 -0.46
C PRO A 53 -8.88 12.33 -1.61
N VAL A 54 -9.52 11.17 -1.51
CA VAL A 54 -10.41 10.64 -2.57
C VAL A 54 -11.76 11.35 -2.56
N GLY A 55 -12.16 11.93 -1.42
CA GLY A 55 -13.35 12.78 -1.30
C GLY A 55 -12.99 14.26 -1.16
N PRO A 56 -13.92 15.17 -1.49
CA PRO A 56 -13.76 16.58 -1.14
C PRO A 56 -13.60 16.72 0.38
N LEU A 57 -12.78 17.69 0.80
CA LEU A 57 -12.77 18.15 2.18
C LEU A 57 -14.03 19.00 2.40
N GLY A 58 -15.20 18.36 2.52
CA GLY A 58 -16.50 19.02 2.65
C GLY A 58 -17.62 18.03 2.91
#